data_AF-A0A929VHV6-F1
#
_entry.id   AF-A0A929VHV6-F1
#
_cell.length_a   1.000
_cell.length_b   1.000
_cell.length_c   1.000
_cell.angle_alpha   90.00
_cell.angle_beta   90.00
_cell.angle_gamma   90.00
#
_symmetry.space_group_name_H-M   'P 1'
#
loop_
_entity.id
_entity.type
_entity.pdbx_description
1 polymer ?
#
loop_
_entity_poly.entity_id
_entity_poly.type
_entity_poly.pdbx_seq_one_letter_code
_entity_poly.pdbx_strand_id
1 'polypeptide(L)'
;MKLQSTTMSVSKQSLAARAAYIACAVLVTVSMPIQLSKTVFADQYDDQIKSAQNEANENNSQANELAMMASTYQEELRQLESQSRLIQEQITKSQSRYNQLSKDIKTSQNKIDESKDALGDVIVEYSITQSITPLEMVASKGNIADVVDSISQQSAMQKKLTETVDEINRLKKKLEGQQKAVQRELETQKAQRAQLAAKESEKQKLIEDTKGEENAYRERANANNLRVEQLRAAQAEANARAAQAAMRSNGSSSQVSIPAGEPGGGGYPGAWASAPLDAYIDPWGLYTRECVSYVAWKIHSTGRYVPHFNGAGNANEWPSTAARHGISSGFTPKAGAAAVMNIGYYGHVMYVESVNGDGTITVSDYNFAWDGLYRKYTRSAAGLTYVYF
;
A
#
# COMPACT_ATOMS: atom_id res chain seq x y z
N MET A 1 -9.70 15.52 58.64
CA MET A 1 -8.50 14.72 58.94
C MET A 1 -8.93 13.30 59.33
N LYS A 2 -8.82 12.31 58.45
CA LYS A 2 -8.36 10.94 58.75
C LYS A 2 -8.45 10.04 57.50
N LEU A 3 -7.35 9.34 57.29
CA LEU A 3 -7.03 8.37 56.24
C LEU A 3 -7.90 7.11 56.35
N GLN A 4 -8.12 6.42 55.22
CA GLN A 4 -7.79 4.99 55.09
C GLN A 4 -7.40 4.65 53.65
N SER A 5 -6.46 3.69 53.56
CA SER A 5 -5.77 3.19 52.39
C SER A 5 -6.26 1.76 52.14
N THR A 6 -6.50 1.35 50.90
CA THR A 6 -6.47 -0.08 50.49
C THR A 6 -6.13 -0.21 49.01
N THR A 7 -4.89 -0.64 48.79
CA THR A 7 -4.41 -1.55 47.74
C THR A 7 -5.45 -2.17 46.80
N MET A 8 -5.24 -2.05 45.49
CA MET A 8 -5.77 -3.01 44.51
C MET A 8 -4.62 -3.75 43.82
N SER A 9 -4.68 -5.07 43.93
CA SER A 9 -3.81 -6.06 43.32
C SER A 9 -3.88 -6.01 41.79
N VAL A 10 -2.72 -5.95 41.15
CA VAL A 10 -2.59 -6.15 39.70
C VAL A 10 -2.78 -7.65 39.40
N SER A 11 -3.95 -7.99 38.87
CA SER A 11 -4.25 -9.33 38.33
C SER A 11 -3.48 -9.54 37.03
N LYS A 12 -2.62 -10.56 37.01
CA LYS A 12 -1.78 -11.00 35.88
C LYS A 12 -2.57 -11.80 34.83
N GLN A 13 -3.71 -11.30 34.38
CA GLN A 13 -4.48 -11.99 33.33
C GLN A 13 -4.92 -11.04 32.22
N SER A 14 -4.51 -11.43 31.00
CA SER A 14 -5.03 -11.01 29.69
C SER A 14 -4.44 -9.76 29.02
N LEU A 15 -3.11 -9.61 29.06
CA LEU A 15 -2.37 -8.97 27.95
C LEU A 15 -2.45 -9.78 26.63
N ALA A 16 -3.05 -10.98 26.67
CA ALA A 16 -3.34 -11.83 25.52
C ALA A 16 -4.67 -11.53 24.80
N ALA A 17 -5.46 -10.54 25.26
CA ALA A 17 -6.79 -10.25 24.70
C ALA A 17 -6.81 -9.11 23.67
N ARG A 18 -5.65 -8.58 23.25
CA ARG A 18 -5.56 -7.48 22.26
C ARG A 18 -4.81 -7.82 20.97
N ALA A 19 -4.47 -9.08 20.77
CA ALA A 19 -3.96 -9.61 19.51
C ALA A 19 -4.95 -10.66 18.99
N ALA A 20 -6.13 -10.19 18.56
CA ALA A 20 -7.17 -11.04 18.01
C ALA A 20 -7.33 -10.76 16.51
N TYR A 21 -6.63 -11.58 15.74
CA TYR A 21 -7.04 -12.18 14.47
C TYR A 21 -7.58 -11.27 13.36
N ILE A 22 -6.70 -10.93 12.42
CA ILE A 22 -7.05 -10.99 10.98
C ILE A 22 -6.05 -11.95 10.34
N ALA A 23 -6.30 -13.23 10.51
CA ALA A 23 -5.75 -14.27 9.66
C ALA A 23 -6.82 -14.59 8.61
N CYS A 24 -6.78 -13.93 7.47
CA CYS A 24 -7.58 -14.35 6.30
C CYS A 24 -6.70 -15.23 5.43
N ALA A 25 -6.68 -16.52 5.80
CA ALA A 25 -6.26 -17.58 4.92
C ALA A 25 -7.24 -17.66 3.74
N VAL A 26 -6.78 -17.31 2.54
CA VAL A 26 -7.43 -17.70 1.29
C VAL A 26 -6.35 -18.29 0.37
N LEU A 27 -6.02 -19.56 0.63
CA LEU A 27 -5.40 -20.45 -0.32
C LEU A 27 -6.50 -20.97 -1.24
N VAL A 28 -6.75 -20.28 -2.35
CA VAL A 28 -7.57 -20.80 -3.45
C VAL A 28 -6.62 -21.31 -4.52
N THR A 29 -6.34 -22.61 -4.46
CA THR A 29 -5.70 -23.35 -5.55
C THR A 29 -6.79 -23.85 -6.48
N VAL A 30 -7.19 -23.04 -7.47
CA VAL A 30 -8.02 -23.54 -8.57
C VAL A 30 -7.12 -24.30 -9.55
N SER A 31 -7.04 -25.60 -9.38
CA SER A 31 -6.62 -26.51 -10.45
C SER A 31 -7.88 -27.08 -11.10
N MET A 32 -8.17 -26.67 -12.34
CA MET A 32 -9.22 -27.28 -13.16
C MET A 32 -8.60 -28.09 -14.29
N PRO A 33 -8.97 -29.37 -14.48
CA PRO A 33 -8.63 -30.13 -15.67
C PRO A 33 -9.56 -29.71 -16.81
N ILE A 34 -8.96 -29.32 -17.94
CA ILE A 34 -9.69 -29.01 -19.19
C ILE A 34 -10.22 -30.32 -19.77
N GLN A 35 -11.53 -30.57 -19.66
CA GLN A 35 -12.22 -31.57 -20.48
C GLN A 35 -12.76 -30.87 -21.74
N LEU A 36 -12.14 -31.15 -22.89
CA LEU A 36 -12.68 -30.80 -24.19
C LEU A 36 -13.91 -31.66 -24.49
N SER A 37 -15.08 -31.04 -24.69
CA SER A 37 -16.03 -31.39 -25.75
C SER A 37 -17.28 -30.48 -25.78
N LYS A 38 -17.67 -30.12 -27.01
CA LYS A 38 -18.91 -29.48 -27.50
C LYS A 38 -18.94 -27.94 -27.53
N THR A 39 -18.90 -27.46 -28.77
CA THR A 39 -19.16 -26.13 -29.34
C THR A 39 -20.04 -25.20 -28.49
N VAL A 40 -19.39 -24.41 -27.64
CA VAL A 40 -19.87 -23.13 -27.09
C VAL A 40 -18.64 -22.23 -27.04
N PHE A 41 -18.26 -21.65 -28.18
CA PHE A 41 -17.03 -20.86 -28.33
C PHE A 41 -17.25 -19.35 -28.13
N ALA A 42 -18.50 -18.89 -27.97
CA ALA A 42 -18.85 -17.47 -27.94
C ALA A 42 -18.84 -16.85 -26.53
N ASP A 43 -19.11 -17.59 -25.45
CA ASP A 43 -19.20 -16.99 -24.11
C ASP A 43 -17.92 -17.17 -23.27
N GLN A 44 -17.02 -18.08 -23.68
CA GLN A 44 -15.96 -18.56 -22.79
C GLN A 44 -14.77 -17.60 -22.61
N TYR A 45 -14.45 -16.76 -23.61
CA TYR A 45 -13.32 -15.82 -23.53
C TYR A 45 -13.69 -14.55 -22.76
N ASP A 46 -14.86 -13.96 -23.05
CA ASP A 46 -15.29 -12.74 -22.37
C ASP A 46 -15.56 -12.99 -20.87
N ASP A 47 -16.15 -14.13 -20.52
CA ASP A 47 -16.34 -14.51 -19.12
C ASP A 47 -15.00 -14.69 -18.39
N GLN A 48 -14.01 -15.31 -19.03
CA GLN A 48 -12.67 -15.49 -18.46
C GLN A 48 -11.91 -14.16 -18.34
N ILE A 49 -12.00 -13.29 -19.34
CA ILE A 49 -11.41 -11.95 -19.31
C ILE A 49 -12.04 -11.14 -18.19
N LYS A 50 -13.37 -11.14 -18.09
CA LYS A 50 -14.11 -10.43 -17.04
C LYS A 50 -13.77 -10.96 -15.65
N SER A 51 -13.68 -12.28 -15.47
CA SER A 51 -13.25 -12.89 -14.20
C SER A 51 -11.85 -12.43 -13.82
N ALA A 52 -10.87 -12.58 -14.74
CA ALA A 52 -9.49 -12.17 -14.48
C ALA A 52 -9.36 -10.67 -14.21
N GLN A 53 -10.12 -9.83 -14.93
CA GLN A 53 -10.17 -8.39 -14.69
C GLN A 53 -10.76 -8.05 -13.32
N ASN A 54 -11.84 -8.72 -12.91
CA ASN A 54 -12.44 -8.54 -11.59
C ASN A 54 -11.48 -8.96 -10.47
N GLU A 55 -10.83 -10.11 -10.62
CA GLU A 55 -9.83 -10.59 -9.66
C GLU A 55 -8.62 -9.63 -9.57
N ALA A 56 -8.18 -9.05 -10.71
CA ALA A 56 -7.14 -8.03 -10.70
C ALA A 56 -7.57 -6.77 -9.92
N ASN A 57 -8.82 -6.32 -10.12
CA ASN A 57 -9.37 -5.17 -9.41
C ASN A 57 -9.51 -5.43 -7.90
N GLU A 58 -9.99 -6.61 -7.51
CA GLU A 58 -10.07 -7.02 -6.09
C GLU A 58 -8.68 -7.07 -5.44
N ASN A 59 -7.70 -7.71 -6.08
CA ASN A 59 -6.33 -7.76 -5.57
C ASN A 59 -5.73 -6.35 -5.43
N ASN A 60 -5.96 -5.45 -6.40
CA ASN A 60 -5.54 -4.06 -6.31
C ASN A 60 -6.22 -3.31 -5.15
N SER A 61 -7.51 -3.55 -4.91
CA SER A 61 -8.23 -2.96 -3.77
C SER A 61 -7.62 -3.39 -2.44
N GLN A 62 -7.38 -4.70 -2.27
CA GLN A 62 -6.76 -5.26 -1.07
C GLN A 62 -5.34 -4.73 -0.87
N ALA A 63 -4.53 -4.64 -1.93
CA ALA A 63 -3.21 -4.02 -1.87
C ALA A 63 -3.29 -2.54 -1.42
N ASN A 64 -4.27 -1.78 -1.89
CA ASN A 64 -4.44 -0.38 -1.48
C ASN A 64 -4.88 -0.25 -0.01
N GLU A 65 -5.74 -1.15 0.48
CA GLU A 65 -6.10 -1.21 1.90
C GLU A 65 -4.89 -1.52 2.79
N LEU A 66 -4.07 -2.49 2.38
CA LEU A 66 -2.81 -2.83 3.07
C LEU A 66 -1.83 -1.65 3.05
N ALA A 67 -1.72 -0.94 1.93
CA ALA A 67 -0.88 0.25 1.84
C ALA A 67 -1.34 1.36 2.81
N MET A 68 -2.66 1.56 2.95
CA MET A 68 -3.21 2.50 3.93
C MET A 68 -2.88 2.06 5.37
N MET A 69 -3.07 0.79 5.69
CA MET A 69 -2.71 0.25 7.02
C MET A 69 -1.22 0.42 7.33
N ALA A 70 -0.34 0.12 6.37
CA ALA A 70 1.10 0.32 6.51
C ALA A 70 1.46 1.80 6.77
N SER A 71 0.77 2.73 6.11
CA SER A 71 0.93 4.17 6.34
C SER A 71 0.49 4.58 7.76
N THR A 72 -0.65 4.06 8.24
CA THR A 72 -1.12 4.26 9.62
C THR A 72 -0.10 3.73 10.62
N TYR A 73 0.42 2.52 10.40
CA TYR A 73 1.44 1.95 11.27
C TYR A 73 2.75 2.75 11.27
N GLN A 74 3.16 3.31 10.14
CA GLN A 74 4.31 4.21 10.07
C GLN A 74 4.08 5.49 10.90
N GLU A 75 2.87 6.06 10.88
CA GLU A 75 2.57 7.24 11.68
C GLU A 75 2.56 6.93 13.19
N GLU A 76 1.96 5.80 13.58
CA GLU A 76 2.02 5.34 14.97
C GLU A 76 3.46 5.08 15.44
N LEU A 77 4.31 4.52 14.57
CA LEU A 77 5.73 4.32 14.87
C LEU A 77 6.44 5.66 15.10
N ARG A 78 6.19 6.68 14.26
CA ARG A 78 6.77 8.03 14.46
C ARG A 78 6.35 8.64 15.79
N GLN A 79 5.11 8.42 16.22
CA GLN A 79 4.64 8.90 17.52
C GLN A 79 5.36 8.19 18.68
N LEU A 80 5.57 6.87 18.58
CA LEU A 80 6.33 6.10 19.57
C LEU A 80 7.79 6.57 19.64
N GLU A 81 8.44 6.75 18.49
CA GLU A 81 9.81 7.24 18.39
C GLU A 81 9.95 8.64 19.01
N SER A 82 8.95 9.52 18.81
CA SER A 82 8.91 10.84 19.45
C SER A 82 8.83 10.74 20.97
N GLN A 83 7.95 9.88 21.50
CA GLN A 83 7.86 9.63 22.95
C GLN A 83 9.16 9.04 23.51
N SER A 84 9.79 8.13 22.78
CA SER A 84 11.07 7.52 23.14
C SER A 84 12.20 8.55 23.19
N ARG A 85 12.23 9.52 22.25
CA ARG A 85 13.18 10.65 22.31
C ARG A 85 12.97 11.52 23.54
N LEU A 86 11.72 11.89 23.85
CA LEU A 86 11.40 12.68 25.04
C LEU A 86 11.82 11.99 26.34
N ILE A 87 11.58 10.69 26.45
CA ILE A 87 12.04 9.91 27.62
C ILE A 87 13.57 9.82 27.65
N GLN A 88 14.26 9.74 26.51
CA GLN A 88 15.73 9.77 26.48
C GLN A 88 16.28 11.07 27.07
N GLU A 89 15.67 12.20 26.69
CA GLU A 89 16.08 13.51 27.18
C GLU A 89 15.86 13.63 28.70
N GLN A 90 14.74 13.11 29.20
CA GLN A 90 14.47 13.03 30.63
C GLN A 90 15.50 12.16 31.36
N ILE A 91 15.84 10.99 30.82
CA ILE A 91 16.89 10.11 31.38
C ILE A 91 18.22 10.87 31.47
N THR A 92 18.62 11.56 30.39
CA THR A 92 19.86 12.33 30.35
C THR A 92 19.87 13.43 31.43
N LYS A 93 18.75 14.14 31.59
CA LYS A 93 18.59 15.17 32.62
C LYS A 93 18.64 14.59 34.04
N SER A 94 17.92 13.49 34.28
CA SER A 94 17.93 12.78 35.56
C SER A 94 19.32 12.24 35.90
N GLN A 95 20.06 11.73 34.91
CA GLN A 95 21.43 11.24 35.07
C GLN A 95 22.40 12.36 35.42
N SER A 96 22.29 13.52 34.76
CA SER A 96 23.08 14.72 35.10
C SER A 96 22.80 15.17 36.54
N ARG A 97 21.53 15.22 36.94
CA ARG A 97 21.12 15.57 38.30
C ARG A 97 21.66 14.57 39.33
N TYR A 98 21.60 13.27 39.05
CA TYR A 98 22.16 12.24 39.91
C TYR A 98 23.67 12.44 40.10
N ASN A 99 24.41 12.70 39.01
CA ASN A 99 25.85 12.94 39.05
C ASN A 99 26.19 14.19 39.86
N GLN A 100 25.43 15.28 39.68
CA GLN A 100 25.61 16.50 40.45
C GLN A 100 25.36 16.27 41.94
N LEU A 101 24.25 15.62 42.31
CA LEU A 101 23.95 15.27 43.70
C LEU A 101 25.06 14.39 44.31
N SER A 102 25.61 13.45 43.54
CA SER A 102 26.74 12.63 43.98
C SER A 102 27.99 13.48 44.27
N LYS A 103 28.25 14.52 43.47
CA LYS A 103 29.36 15.46 43.68
C LYS A 103 29.14 16.34 44.91
N ASP A 104 27.91 16.81 45.10
CA ASP A 104 27.54 17.65 46.24
C ASP A 104 27.63 16.87 47.56
N ILE A 105 27.16 15.61 47.59
CA ILE A 105 27.30 14.72 48.75
C ILE A 105 28.78 14.52 49.11
N LYS A 106 29.65 14.27 48.12
CA LYS A 106 31.09 14.13 48.33
C LYS A 106 31.70 15.43 48.88
N THR A 107 31.26 16.58 48.37
CA THR A 107 31.73 17.88 48.83
C THR A 107 31.29 18.15 50.28
N SER A 108 30.04 17.83 50.63
CA SER A 108 29.55 17.90 52.02
C SER A 108 30.32 16.96 52.94
N GLN A 109 30.68 15.76 52.48
CA GLN A 109 31.49 14.82 53.25
C GLN A 109 32.87 15.40 53.57
N ASN A 110 33.57 15.92 52.56
CA ASN A 110 34.89 16.55 52.77
C ASN A 110 34.83 17.70 53.77
N LYS A 111 33.80 18.57 53.70
CA LYS A 111 33.62 19.67 54.66
C LYS A 111 33.36 19.19 56.10
N ILE A 112 32.65 18.08 56.25
CA ILE A 112 32.44 17.46 57.57
C ILE A 112 33.77 16.99 58.14
N ASP A 113 34.59 16.34 57.30
CA ASP A 113 35.88 15.80 57.72
C ASP A 113 36.86 16.94 58.09
N GLU A 114 36.97 17.99 57.25
CA GLU A 114 37.75 19.21 57.55
C GLU A 114 37.29 19.90 58.85
N SER A 115 35.97 19.99 59.09
CA SER A 115 35.44 20.61 60.31
C SER A 115 35.70 19.75 61.56
N LYS A 116 35.77 18.43 61.42
CA LYS A 116 36.13 17.52 62.52
C LYS A 116 37.61 17.60 62.86
N ASP A 117 38.47 17.70 61.85
CA ASP A 117 39.91 17.87 62.06
C ASP A 117 40.19 19.18 62.80
N ALA A 118 39.59 20.28 62.35
CA ALA A 118 39.69 21.57 63.04
C ALA A 118 39.11 21.54 64.47
N LEU A 119 38.04 20.77 64.71
CA LEU A 119 37.51 20.56 66.07
C LEU A 119 38.53 19.80 66.94
N GLY A 120 39.19 18.80 66.38
CA GLY A 120 40.27 18.05 67.01
C GLY A 120 41.43 18.96 67.40
N ASP A 121 41.88 19.83 66.50
CA ASP A 121 42.95 20.80 66.76
C ASP A 121 42.57 21.76 67.90
N VAL A 122 41.35 22.31 67.89
CA VAL A 122 40.84 23.18 68.98
C VAL A 122 40.78 22.44 70.32
N ILE A 123 40.43 21.15 70.33
CA ILE A 123 40.39 20.32 71.55
C ILE A 123 41.79 20.00 72.06
N VAL A 124 42.74 19.67 71.18
CA VAL A 124 44.14 19.41 71.55
C VAL A 124 44.77 20.66 72.14
N GLU A 125 44.60 21.81 71.48
CA GLU A 125 45.04 23.13 71.98
C GLU A 125 44.47 23.40 73.39
N TYR A 126 43.17 23.13 73.59
CA TYR A 126 42.52 23.27 74.90
C TYR A 126 43.11 22.32 75.96
N SER A 127 43.36 21.07 75.62
CA SER A 127 43.92 20.07 76.55
C SER A 127 45.33 20.43 77.01
N ILE A 128 46.15 21.00 76.12
CA ILE A 128 47.48 21.54 76.44
C ILE A 128 47.34 22.78 77.33
N THR A 129 46.35 23.63 77.04
CA THR A 129 46.07 24.83 77.85
C THR A 129 45.62 24.48 79.28
N GLN A 130 44.86 23.40 79.50
CA GLN A 130 44.49 22.92 80.84
C GLN A 130 45.64 22.27 81.62
N SER A 131 46.72 21.88 80.93
CA SER A 131 47.94 21.38 81.56
C SER A 131 48.78 22.50 82.18
N ILE A 132 48.43 23.77 81.88
CA ILE A 132 49.01 24.99 82.42
C ILE A 132 47.97 25.58 83.39
N THR A 133 48.36 25.85 84.64
CA THR A 133 47.39 26.41 85.59
C THR A 133 46.96 27.82 85.16
N PRO A 134 45.73 28.29 85.47
CA PRO A 134 45.31 29.66 85.17
C PRO A 134 46.30 30.73 85.67
N LEU A 135 47.02 30.44 86.77
CA LEU A 135 48.10 31.26 87.31
C LEU A 135 49.32 31.36 86.38
N GLU A 136 49.76 30.24 85.79
CA GLU A 136 50.86 30.21 84.81
C GLU A 136 50.46 30.83 83.47
N MET A 137 49.18 30.73 83.10
CA MET A 137 48.66 31.33 81.87
C MET A 137 48.52 32.85 81.96
N VAL A 138 48.20 33.37 83.15
CA VAL A 138 48.23 34.82 83.44
C VAL A 138 49.67 35.33 83.48
N ALA A 139 50.61 34.53 84.00
CA ALA A 139 52.03 34.87 84.02
C ALA A 139 52.66 34.92 82.61
N SER A 140 52.20 34.08 81.68
CA SER A 140 52.70 34.07 80.30
C SER A 140 52.06 35.13 79.38
N LYS A 141 50.76 35.43 79.58
CA LYS A 141 50.00 36.40 78.76
C LYS A 141 49.94 37.81 79.36
N GLY A 142 50.33 38.00 80.62
CA GLY A 142 50.48 39.30 81.29
C GLY A 142 49.18 39.93 81.85
N ASN A 143 48.00 39.37 81.56
CA ASN A 143 46.70 39.91 81.98
C ASN A 143 45.60 38.82 82.05
N ILE A 144 44.72 38.89 83.05
CA ILE A 144 43.59 37.97 83.28
C ILE A 144 42.49 38.13 82.22
N ALA A 145 42.28 39.34 81.68
CA ALA A 145 41.27 39.56 80.64
C ALA A 145 41.61 38.80 79.36
N ASP A 146 42.88 38.80 78.93
CA ASP A 146 43.34 38.10 77.73
C ASP A 146 43.23 36.56 77.87
N VAL A 147 43.39 36.06 79.09
CA VAL A 147 43.18 34.65 79.47
C VAL A 147 41.71 34.27 79.36
N VAL A 148 40.81 35.08 79.93
CA VAL A 148 39.35 34.84 79.90
C VAL A 148 38.81 34.96 78.47
N ASP A 149 39.29 35.94 77.71
CA ASP A 149 38.92 36.13 76.31
C ASP A 149 39.36 34.95 75.45
N SER A 150 40.57 34.42 75.65
CA SER A 150 41.06 33.23 74.94
C SER A 150 40.19 32.00 75.19
N ILE A 151 39.76 31.76 76.44
CA ILE A 151 38.88 30.63 76.80
C ILE A 151 37.48 30.80 76.20
N SER A 152 36.95 32.03 76.23
CA SER A 152 35.65 32.38 75.66
C SER A 152 35.63 32.19 74.14
N GLN A 153 36.68 32.67 73.45
CA GLN A 153 36.84 32.51 71.99
C GLN A 153 36.95 31.04 71.58
N GLN A 154 37.72 30.22 72.30
CA GLN A 154 37.81 28.78 72.03
C GLN A 154 36.48 28.06 72.22
N SER A 155 35.76 28.35 73.31
CA SER A 155 34.43 27.77 73.57
C SER A 155 33.41 28.18 72.50
N ALA A 156 33.44 29.44 72.07
CA ALA A 156 32.61 29.94 70.99
C ALA A 156 32.95 29.29 69.64
N MET A 157 34.24 29.06 69.36
CA MET A 157 34.71 28.38 68.15
C MET A 157 34.26 26.92 68.12
N GLN A 158 34.44 26.18 69.22
CA GLN A 158 33.99 24.79 69.35
C GLN A 158 32.47 24.67 69.11
N LYS A 159 31.67 25.57 69.71
CA LYS A 159 30.22 25.61 69.53
C LYS A 159 29.85 25.87 68.06
N LYS A 160 30.45 26.88 67.44
CA LYS A 160 30.18 27.24 66.04
C LYS A 160 30.58 26.14 65.06
N LEU A 161 31.69 25.46 65.30
CA LEU A 161 32.15 24.34 64.48
C LEU A 161 31.20 23.13 64.62
N THR A 162 30.74 22.84 65.83
CA THR A 162 29.73 21.79 66.08
C THR A 162 28.42 22.10 65.38
N GLU A 163 27.90 23.33 65.50
CA GLU A 163 26.69 23.78 64.82
C GLU A 163 26.83 23.67 63.28
N THR A 164 27.99 24.02 62.74
CA THR A 164 28.30 23.91 61.31
C THR A 164 28.30 22.45 60.83
N VAL A 165 28.92 21.54 61.60
CA VAL A 165 28.91 20.10 61.30
C VAL A 165 27.50 19.54 61.29
N ASP A 166 26.67 19.92 62.27
CA ASP A 166 25.28 19.50 62.35
C ASP A 166 24.46 19.99 61.15
N GLU A 167 24.66 21.24 60.73
CA GLU A 167 24.01 21.78 59.53
C GLU A 167 24.44 21.03 58.26
N ILE A 168 25.74 20.80 58.07
CA ILE A 168 26.24 20.07 56.90
C ILE A 168 25.73 18.61 56.90
N ASN A 169 25.66 17.96 58.06
CA ASN A 169 25.08 16.62 58.18
C ASN A 169 23.59 16.59 57.78
N ARG A 170 22.80 17.58 58.20
CA ARG A 170 21.39 17.71 57.79
C ARG A 170 21.27 17.91 56.28
N LEU A 171 22.11 18.77 55.69
CA LEU A 171 22.15 19.01 54.24
C LEU A 171 22.54 17.73 53.48
N LYS A 172 23.59 17.03 53.92
CA LYS A 172 24.02 15.75 53.34
C LYS A 172 22.88 14.74 53.32
N LYS A 173 22.17 14.56 54.43
CA LYS A 173 21.01 13.64 54.51
C LYS A 173 19.90 14.02 53.54
N LYS A 174 19.65 15.32 53.33
CA LYS A 174 18.70 15.81 52.32
C LYS A 174 19.15 15.49 50.90
N LEU A 175 20.43 15.69 50.59
CA LEU A 175 21.02 15.37 49.28
C LEU A 175 20.96 13.86 49.00
N GLU A 176 21.30 13.01 49.96
CA GLU A 176 21.17 11.54 49.85
C GLU A 176 19.73 11.10 49.59
N GLY A 177 18.76 11.75 50.25
CA GLY A 177 17.34 11.54 49.99
C GLY A 177 16.93 11.91 48.56
N GLN A 178 17.39 13.06 48.07
CA GLN A 178 17.15 13.50 46.69
C GLN A 178 17.84 12.56 45.68
N GLN A 179 19.05 12.11 45.96
CA GLN A 179 19.79 11.18 45.10
C GLN A 179 19.04 9.85 44.95
N LYS A 180 18.53 9.29 46.05
CA LYS A 180 17.70 8.07 46.03
C LYS A 180 16.39 8.26 45.25
N ALA A 181 15.76 9.44 45.35
CA ALA A 181 14.56 9.75 44.58
C ALA A 181 14.86 9.79 43.07
N VAL A 182 15.92 10.49 42.66
CA VAL A 182 16.36 10.55 41.25
C VAL A 182 16.78 9.17 40.74
N GLN A 183 17.39 8.33 41.57
CA GLN A 183 17.73 6.96 41.19
C GLN A 183 16.48 6.14 40.86
N ARG A 184 15.42 6.22 41.68
CA ARG A 184 14.15 5.52 41.39
C ARG A 184 13.47 6.06 40.13
N GLU A 185 13.57 7.37 39.90
CA GLU A 185 13.07 8.02 38.69
C GLU A 185 13.80 7.49 37.45
N LEU A 186 15.13 7.39 37.48
CA LEU A 186 15.94 6.82 36.41
C LEU A 186 15.55 5.38 36.08
N GLU A 187 15.39 4.53 37.10
CA GLU A 187 14.98 3.13 36.87
C GLU A 187 13.58 3.04 36.24
N THR A 188 12.66 3.91 36.67
CA THR A 188 11.32 4.01 36.07
C THR A 188 11.37 4.47 34.62
N GLN A 189 12.14 5.54 34.32
CA GLN A 189 12.30 6.07 32.97
C GLN A 189 12.95 5.05 32.03
N LYS A 190 13.99 4.33 32.50
CA LYS A 190 14.63 3.25 31.73
C LYS A 190 13.66 2.12 31.43
N ALA A 191 12.84 1.70 32.41
CA ALA A 191 11.83 0.67 32.20
C ALA A 191 10.76 1.11 31.19
N GLN A 192 10.28 2.36 31.28
CA GLN A 192 9.34 2.92 30.29
C GLN A 192 9.94 2.97 28.90
N ARG A 193 11.21 3.38 28.77
CA ARG A 193 11.94 3.38 27.49
C ARG A 193 12.04 1.97 26.91
N ALA A 194 12.39 0.98 27.72
CA ALA A 194 12.48 -0.41 27.26
C ALA A 194 11.12 -0.94 26.76
N GLN A 195 10.02 -0.56 27.43
CA GLN A 195 8.67 -0.90 26.97
C GLN A 195 8.31 -0.21 25.64
N LEU A 196 8.70 1.05 25.45
CA LEU A 196 8.48 1.73 24.17
C LEU A 196 9.31 1.11 23.05
N ALA A 197 10.59 0.79 23.29
CA ALA A 197 11.44 0.12 22.30
C ALA A 197 10.86 -1.23 21.86
N ALA A 198 10.26 -1.99 22.78
CA ALA A 198 9.56 -3.24 22.43
C ALA A 198 8.35 -2.98 21.51
N LYS A 199 7.55 -1.93 21.78
CA LYS A 199 6.42 -1.54 20.93
C LYS A 199 6.87 -1.02 19.56
N GLU A 200 7.95 -0.25 19.50
CA GLU A 200 8.56 0.20 18.25
C GLU A 200 8.96 -1.00 17.38
N SER A 201 9.63 -2.00 17.98
CA SER A 201 10.02 -3.22 17.27
C SER A 201 8.82 -4.04 16.79
N GLU A 202 7.77 -4.17 17.61
CA GLU A 202 6.52 -4.84 17.21
C GLU A 202 5.86 -4.12 16.04
N LYS A 203 5.78 -2.79 16.10
CA LYS A 203 5.19 -1.97 15.04
C LYS A 203 6.00 -2.04 13.75
N GLN A 204 7.33 -2.03 13.83
CA GLN A 204 8.20 -2.20 12.68
C GLN A 204 7.97 -3.53 11.98
N LYS A 205 7.79 -4.61 12.76
CA LYS A 205 7.45 -5.93 12.20
C LYS A 205 6.10 -5.92 11.49
N LEU A 206 5.08 -5.32 12.09
CA LEU A 206 3.76 -5.18 11.45
C LEU A 206 3.83 -4.42 10.13
N ILE A 207 4.66 -3.38 10.03
CA ILE A 207 4.89 -2.65 8.77
C ILE A 207 5.51 -3.56 7.71
N GLU A 208 6.52 -4.35 8.08
CA GLU A 208 7.20 -5.26 7.18
C GLU A 208 6.26 -6.37 6.69
N ASP A 209 5.53 -7.01 7.60
CA ASP A 209 4.54 -8.05 7.28
C ASP A 209 3.45 -7.49 6.34
N THR A 210 2.91 -6.30 6.66
CA THR A 210 1.85 -5.65 5.85
C THR A 210 2.35 -5.31 4.44
N LYS A 211 3.58 -4.80 4.31
CA LYS A 211 4.18 -4.52 3.00
C LYS A 211 4.48 -5.79 2.20
N GLY A 212 4.87 -6.86 2.88
CA GLY A 212 5.03 -8.18 2.26
C GLY A 212 3.73 -8.68 1.65
N GLU A 213 2.63 -8.61 2.41
CA GLU A 213 1.29 -8.98 1.92
C GLU A 213 0.81 -8.05 0.80
N GLU A 214 1.01 -6.73 0.93
CA GLU A 214 0.70 -5.75 -0.13
C GLU A 214 1.36 -6.15 -1.45
N ASN A 215 2.67 -6.43 -1.43
CA ASN A 215 3.41 -6.83 -2.61
C ASN A 215 2.88 -8.12 -3.22
N ALA A 216 2.53 -9.12 -2.39
CA ALA A 216 1.94 -10.36 -2.87
C ALA A 216 0.60 -10.13 -3.60
N TYR A 217 -0.25 -9.23 -3.10
CA TYR A 217 -1.49 -8.84 -3.80
C TYR A 217 -1.22 -8.09 -5.09
N ARG A 218 -0.25 -7.17 -5.12
CA ARG A 218 0.16 -6.47 -6.35
C ARG A 218 0.69 -7.45 -7.40
N GLU A 219 1.47 -8.44 -7.01
CA GLU A 219 1.95 -9.49 -7.91
C GLU A 219 0.80 -10.30 -8.50
N ARG A 220 -0.19 -10.69 -7.69
CA ARG A 220 -1.40 -11.38 -8.18
C ARG A 220 -2.21 -10.51 -9.13
N ALA A 221 -2.38 -9.22 -8.82
CA ALA A 221 -3.06 -8.28 -9.72
C ALA A 221 -2.34 -8.19 -11.07
N ASN A 222 -1.01 -8.10 -11.07
CA ASN A 222 -0.21 -8.08 -12.28
C ASN A 222 -0.32 -9.38 -13.08
N ALA A 223 -0.29 -10.54 -12.41
CA ALA A 223 -0.49 -11.84 -13.06
C ALA A 223 -1.87 -11.95 -13.72
N ASN A 224 -2.91 -11.44 -13.06
CA ASN A 224 -4.26 -11.42 -13.62
C ASN A 224 -4.40 -10.47 -14.81
N ASN A 225 -3.75 -9.30 -14.76
CA ASN A 225 -3.66 -8.39 -15.91
C ASN A 225 -2.96 -9.05 -17.10
N LEU A 226 -1.84 -9.74 -16.86
CA LEU A 226 -1.14 -10.50 -17.90
C LEU A 226 -2.03 -11.61 -18.48
N ARG A 227 -2.81 -12.30 -17.64
CA ARG A 227 -3.77 -13.31 -18.11
C ARG A 227 -4.85 -12.68 -19.01
N VAL A 228 -5.34 -11.50 -18.70
CA VAL A 228 -6.29 -10.76 -19.56
C VAL A 228 -5.67 -10.49 -20.93
N GLU A 229 -4.43 -10.01 -20.98
CA GLU A 229 -3.71 -9.76 -22.24
C GLU A 229 -3.54 -11.05 -23.06
N GLN A 230 -3.13 -12.14 -22.41
CA GLN A 230 -2.99 -13.45 -23.06
C GLN A 230 -4.31 -13.98 -23.61
N LEU A 231 -5.41 -13.84 -22.86
CA LEU A 231 -6.74 -14.26 -23.30
C LEU A 231 -7.21 -13.46 -24.52
N ARG A 232 -7.01 -12.13 -24.51
CA ARG A 232 -7.32 -11.26 -25.67
C ARG A 232 -6.49 -11.61 -26.89
N ALA A 233 -5.19 -11.86 -26.72
CA ALA A 233 -4.31 -12.29 -27.80
C ALA A 233 -4.73 -13.65 -28.38
N ALA A 234 -5.07 -14.62 -27.52
CA ALA A 234 -5.56 -15.93 -27.94
C ALA A 234 -6.90 -15.83 -28.68
N GLN A 235 -7.81 -14.95 -28.23
CA GLN A 235 -9.08 -14.65 -28.89
C GLN A 235 -8.83 -14.06 -30.29
N ALA A 236 -7.93 -13.07 -30.42
CA ALA A 236 -7.56 -12.48 -31.71
C ALA A 236 -6.93 -13.53 -32.66
N GLU A 237 -6.02 -14.36 -32.15
CA GLU A 237 -5.40 -15.41 -32.96
C GLU A 237 -6.42 -16.48 -33.42
N ALA A 238 -7.32 -16.92 -32.54
CA ALA A 238 -8.36 -17.87 -32.88
C ALA A 238 -9.27 -17.33 -33.99
N ASN A 239 -9.62 -16.03 -33.92
CA ASN A 239 -10.37 -15.36 -34.97
C ASN A 239 -9.59 -15.27 -36.29
N ALA A 240 -8.31 -14.87 -36.25
CA ALA A 240 -7.47 -14.78 -37.44
C ALA A 240 -7.33 -16.15 -38.14
N ARG A 241 -7.15 -17.23 -37.37
CA ARG A 241 -7.13 -18.60 -37.90
C ARG A 241 -8.48 -18.99 -38.52
N ALA A 242 -9.59 -18.64 -37.88
CA ALA A 242 -10.92 -18.91 -38.42
C ALA A 242 -11.19 -18.17 -39.73
N ALA A 243 -10.76 -16.90 -39.82
CA ALA A 243 -10.83 -16.12 -41.05
C ALA A 243 -10.00 -16.76 -42.17
N GLN A 244 -8.74 -17.13 -41.89
CA GLN A 244 -7.88 -17.84 -42.84
C GLN A 244 -8.46 -19.19 -43.28
N ALA A 245 -9.05 -19.96 -42.37
CA ALA A 245 -9.69 -21.23 -42.70
C ALA A 245 -10.91 -21.02 -43.62
N ALA A 246 -11.71 -19.98 -43.36
CA ALA A 246 -12.85 -19.61 -44.21
C ALA A 246 -12.42 -19.20 -45.63
N MET A 247 -11.21 -18.64 -45.80
CA MET A 247 -10.63 -18.41 -47.13
C MET A 247 -10.38 -19.72 -47.89
N ARG A 248 -10.10 -20.83 -47.18
CA ARG A 248 -9.70 -22.12 -47.76
C ARG A 248 -10.86 -23.10 -47.95
N SER A 249 -11.93 -22.99 -47.17
CA SER A 249 -13.00 -24.01 -47.09
C SER A 249 -14.14 -23.85 -48.10
N ASN A 250 -14.12 -22.83 -48.98
CA ASN A 250 -15.17 -22.62 -49.98
C ASN A 250 -14.94 -23.51 -51.23
N GLY A 251 -14.94 -24.83 -51.02
CA GLY A 251 -14.71 -25.86 -52.03
C GLY A 251 -15.88 -26.01 -53.00
N SER A 252 -15.77 -25.34 -54.15
CA SER A 252 -16.34 -25.81 -55.43
C SER A 252 -15.62 -25.10 -56.57
N SER A 253 -14.61 -25.77 -57.16
CA SER A 253 -13.96 -25.54 -58.48
C SER A 253 -13.56 -24.12 -58.95
N SER A 254 -13.79 -23.07 -58.18
CA SER A 254 -13.32 -21.71 -58.43
C SER A 254 -12.68 -21.23 -57.13
N GLN A 255 -11.35 -21.24 -57.10
CA GLN A 255 -10.57 -20.63 -56.03
C GLN A 255 -11.10 -19.21 -55.82
N VAL A 256 -11.78 -18.95 -54.70
CA VAL A 256 -12.10 -17.59 -54.28
C VAL A 256 -10.76 -16.93 -53.95
N SER A 257 -10.19 -16.24 -54.94
CA SER A 257 -8.98 -15.45 -54.77
C SER A 257 -9.36 -14.18 -54.03
N ILE A 258 -9.29 -14.22 -52.70
CA ILE A 258 -9.44 -13.02 -51.87
C ILE A 258 -8.16 -12.21 -52.08
N PRO A 259 -8.25 -11.00 -52.65
CA PRO A 259 -7.08 -10.21 -52.95
C PRO A 259 -6.39 -9.74 -51.66
N ALA A 260 -5.14 -9.32 -51.81
CA ALA A 260 -4.46 -8.55 -50.77
C ALA A 260 -5.30 -7.32 -50.42
N GLY A 261 -5.29 -6.95 -49.14
CA GLY A 261 -6.00 -5.76 -48.69
C GLY A 261 -5.40 -4.48 -49.26
N GLU A 262 -6.25 -3.52 -49.57
CA GLU A 262 -5.84 -2.20 -50.04
C GLU A 262 -6.08 -1.15 -48.94
N PRO A 263 -5.09 -0.30 -48.60
CA PRO A 263 -5.33 0.84 -47.73
C PRO A 263 -6.30 1.84 -48.37
N GLY A 264 -7.30 2.33 -47.64
CA GLY A 264 -8.12 3.45 -48.10
C GLY A 264 -9.12 3.17 -49.24
N GLY A 265 -9.66 1.95 -49.35
CA GLY A 265 -10.56 1.55 -50.44
C GLY A 265 -12.07 1.62 -50.15
N GLY A 266 -12.89 1.39 -51.19
CA GLY A 266 -14.34 1.18 -51.08
C GLY A 266 -15.20 2.42 -50.87
N GLY A 267 -14.58 3.61 -50.93
CA GLY A 267 -15.20 4.91 -50.65
C GLY A 267 -15.30 5.25 -49.16
N TYR A 268 -14.79 4.38 -48.28
CA TYR A 268 -14.82 4.56 -46.83
C TYR A 268 -14.16 5.90 -46.45
N PRO A 269 -14.71 6.70 -45.51
CA PRO A 269 -14.23 8.04 -45.26
C PRO A 269 -12.75 8.06 -44.92
N GLY A 270 -11.97 8.92 -45.60
CA GLY A 270 -10.51 8.94 -45.44
C GLY A 270 -10.06 9.21 -43.99
N ALA A 271 -10.85 9.96 -43.22
CA ALA A 271 -10.61 10.18 -41.79
C ALA A 271 -10.62 8.88 -40.96
N TRP A 272 -11.36 7.86 -41.40
CA TRP A 272 -11.43 6.55 -40.75
C TRP A 272 -10.50 5.55 -41.42
N ALA A 273 -10.45 5.55 -42.76
CA ALA A 273 -9.65 4.59 -43.52
C ALA A 273 -8.13 4.75 -43.31
N SER A 274 -7.66 5.97 -43.04
CA SER A 274 -6.24 6.29 -42.79
C SER A 274 -5.85 6.33 -41.32
N ALA A 275 -6.81 6.16 -40.40
CA ALA A 275 -6.53 6.16 -38.97
C ALA A 275 -5.84 4.85 -38.53
N PRO A 276 -5.18 4.81 -37.36
CA PRO A 276 -4.85 3.54 -36.72
C PRO A 276 -6.09 2.65 -36.58
N LEU A 277 -5.91 1.32 -36.60
CA LEU A 277 -7.00 0.38 -36.33
C LEU A 277 -7.63 0.70 -34.97
N ASP A 278 -8.96 0.67 -34.89
CA ASP A 278 -9.76 0.96 -33.69
C ASP A 278 -9.58 2.37 -33.07
N ALA A 279 -9.02 3.32 -33.83
CA ALA A 279 -8.75 4.66 -33.32
C ALA A 279 -10.02 5.48 -32.97
N TYR A 280 -11.13 5.24 -33.68
CA TYR A 280 -12.37 5.99 -33.51
C TYR A 280 -13.57 5.06 -33.41
N ILE A 281 -14.64 5.57 -32.80
CA ILE A 281 -15.97 4.96 -32.80
C ILE A 281 -16.83 5.72 -33.80
N ASP A 282 -17.42 5.02 -34.75
CA ASP A 282 -18.28 5.59 -35.77
C ASP A 282 -19.70 5.93 -35.24
N PRO A 283 -20.56 6.61 -36.03
CA PRO A 283 -21.91 6.98 -35.59
C PRO A 283 -22.85 5.82 -35.22
N TRP A 284 -22.47 4.57 -35.50
CA TRP A 284 -23.25 3.37 -35.15
C TRP A 284 -22.70 2.63 -33.94
N GLY A 285 -21.66 3.18 -33.29
CA GLY A 285 -21.04 2.61 -32.10
C GLY A 285 -20.05 1.49 -32.42
N LEU A 286 -19.44 1.52 -33.61
CA LEU A 286 -18.52 0.49 -34.09
C LEU A 286 -17.11 1.08 -34.29
N TYR A 287 -16.08 0.29 -33.97
CA TYR A 287 -14.69 0.74 -34.15
C TYR A 287 -14.33 0.88 -35.64
N THR A 288 -13.66 1.98 -35.99
CA THR A 288 -13.30 2.27 -37.38
C THR A 288 -12.25 1.31 -37.92
N ARG A 289 -12.29 1.08 -39.25
CA ARG A 289 -11.48 0.09 -39.99
C ARG A 289 -11.82 -1.37 -39.72
N GLU A 290 -12.80 -1.65 -38.87
CA GLU A 290 -13.39 -2.98 -38.72
C GLU A 290 -14.40 -3.31 -39.84
N CYS A 291 -14.64 -4.62 -40.04
CA CYS A 291 -15.63 -5.11 -41.01
C CYS A 291 -17.02 -4.50 -40.77
N VAL A 292 -17.42 -4.45 -39.50
CA VAL A 292 -18.73 -3.95 -39.05
C VAL A 292 -18.90 -2.46 -39.32
N SER A 293 -17.87 -1.64 -39.05
CA SER A 293 -17.91 -0.19 -39.31
C SER A 293 -17.99 0.10 -40.81
N TYR A 294 -17.20 -0.60 -41.63
CA TYR A 294 -17.25 -0.43 -43.08
C TYR A 294 -18.63 -0.75 -43.65
N VAL A 295 -19.22 -1.89 -43.27
CA VAL A 295 -20.52 -2.31 -43.80
C VAL A 295 -21.64 -1.37 -43.33
N ALA A 296 -21.60 -0.91 -42.07
CA ALA A 296 -22.55 0.05 -41.53
C ALA A 296 -22.49 1.37 -42.32
N TRP A 297 -21.27 1.90 -42.52
CA TRP A 297 -21.06 3.08 -43.34
C TRP A 297 -21.54 2.87 -44.78
N LYS A 298 -21.21 1.74 -45.40
CA LYS A 298 -21.52 1.47 -46.81
C LYS A 298 -23.03 1.45 -47.03
N ILE A 299 -23.78 0.80 -46.15
CA ILE A 299 -25.25 0.79 -46.18
C ILE A 299 -25.78 2.21 -46.01
N HIS A 300 -25.32 2.95 -45.00
CA HIS A 300 -25.75 4.32 -44.76
C HIS A 300 -25.43 5.26 -45.94
N SER A 301 -24.29 5.06 -46.62
CA SER A 301 -23.90 5.84 -47.79
C SER A 301 -24.89 5.72 -48.96
N THR A 302 -25.74 4.68 -48.97
CA THR A 302 -26.84 4.49 -49.93
C THR A 302 -28.15 5.16 -49.52
N GLY A 303 -28.17 5.88 -48.39
CA GLY A 303 -29.36 6.51 -47.82
C GLY A 303 -30.24 5.59 -46.99
N ARG A 304 -29.77 4.37 -46.68
CA ARG A 304 -30.52 3.39 -45.87
C ARG A 304 -30.22 3.56 -44.38
N TYR A 305 -31.21 3.27 -43.56
CA TYR A 305 -31.10 3.36 -42.11
C TYR A 305 -30.21 2.24 -41.57
N VAL A 306 -29.29 2.60 -40.68
CA VAL A 306 -28.49 1.64 -39.91
C VAL A 306 -28.64 2.02 -38.43
N PRO A 307 -29.06 1.08 -37.56
CA PRO A 307 -29.24 1.35 -36.15
C PRO A 307 -27.89 1.48 -35.44
N HIS A 308 -27.92 2.09 -34.27
CA HIS A 308 -26.77 2.08 -33.36
C HIS A 308 -26.70 0.72 -32.64
N PHE A 309 -25.51 0.09 -32.61
CA PHE A 309 -25.36 -1.29 -32.14
C PHE A 309 -25.20 -1.42 -30.62
N ASN A 310 -24.97 -0.32 -29.89
CA ASN A 310 -24.95 -0.25 -28.41
C ASN A 310 -24.09 -1.34 -27.74
N GLY A 311 -22.93 -1.67 -28.31
CA GLY A 311 -22.02 -2.69 -27.79
C GLY A 311 -22.31 -4.13 -28.23
N ALA A 312 -23.41 -4.38 -28.94
CA ALA A 312 -23.73 -5.67 -29.59
C ALA A 312 -23.42 -5.62 -31.10
N GLY A 313 -22.19 -5.21 -31.40
CA GLY A 313 -21.72 -4.84 -32.73
C GLY A 313 -20.94 -5.93 -33.46
N ASN A 314 -20.64 -7.07 -32.82
CA ASN A 314 -19.85 -8.14 -33.45
C ASN A 314 -20.59 -8.65 -34.69
N ALA A 315 -19.87 -9.01 -35.75
CA ALA A 315 -20.49 -9.38 -37.03
C ALA A 315 -21.48 -10.55 -36.91
N ASN A 316 -21.20 -11.54 -36.06
CA ASN A 316 -22.13 -12.65 -35.78
C ASN A 316 -23.41 -12.22 -35.04
N GLU A 317 -23.41 -11.09 -34.34
CA GLU A 317 -24.56 -10.55 -33.61
C GLU A 317 -25.49 -9.73 -34.52
N TRP A 318 -25.00 -9.25 -35.66
CA TRP A 318 -25.73 -8.35 -36.57
C TRP A 318 -27.16 -8.81 -36.91
N PRO A 319 -27.43 -10.09 -37.24
CA PRO A 319 -28.80 -10.52 -37.51
C PRO A 319 -29.73 -10.32 -36.32
N SER A 320 -29.26 -10.61 -35.10
CA SER A 320 -30.03 -10.44 -33.87
C SER A 320 -30.15 -8.97 -33.46
N THR A 321 -29.08 -8.19 -33.62
CA THR A 321 -29.07 -6.77 -33.29
C THR A 321 -29.99 -5.98 -34.21
N ALA A 322 -29.91 -6.20 -35.53
CA ALA A 322 -30.75 -5.52 -36.51
C ALA A 322 -32.23 -5.90 -36.37
N ALA A 323 -32.53 -7.15 -36.01
CA ALA A 323 -33.91 -7.60 -35.76
C ALA A 323 -34.60 -6.82 -34.62
N ARG A 324 -33.87 -6.35 -33.60
CA ARG A 324 -34.42 -5.48 -32.54
C ARG A 324 -34.92 -4.13 -33.07
N HIS A 325 -34.47 -3.73 -34.25
CA HIS A 325 -34.88 -2.51 -34.95
C HIS A 325 -35.82 -2.80 -36.14
N GLY A 326 -36.40 -4.00 -36.21
CA GLY A 326 -37.36 -4.38 -37.26
C GLY A 326 -36.71 -4.75 -38.60
N ILE A 327 -35.39 -4.89 -38.65
CA ILE A 327 -34.66 -5.25 -39.87
C ILE A 327 -34.54 -6.77 -39.95
N SER A 328 -35.17 -7.34 -40.97
CA SER A 328 -35.20 -8.80 -41.16
C SER A 328 -33.87 -9.36 -41.66
N SER A 329 -33.64 -10.65 -41.39
CA SER A 329 -32.53 -11.42 -41.94
C SER A 329 -33.01 -12.72 -42.57
N GLY A 330 -32.20 -13.33 -43.42
CA GLY A 330 -32.51 -14.59 -44.10
C GLY A 330 -31.31 -15.18 -44.84
N PHE A 331 -31.55 -16.17 -45.69
CA PHE A 331 -30.49 -16.93 -46.38
C PHE A 331 -30.42 -16.64 -47.88
N THR A 332 -31.24 -15.71 -48.39
CA THR A 332 -31.25 -15.34 -49.80
C THR A 332 -30.33 -14.14 -50.05
N PRO A 333 -29.33 -14.23 -50.94
CA PRO A 333 -28.45 -13.11 -51.26
C PRO A 333 -29.25 -11.98 -51.94
N LYS A 334 -29.00 -10.74 -51.51
CA LYS A 334 -29.56 -9.53 -52.14
C LYS A 334 -28.47 -8.46 -52.23
N ALA A 335 -28.40 -7.77 -53.36
CA ALA A 335 -27.53 -6.60 -53.48
C ALA A 335 -27.92 -5.57 -52.42
N GLY A 336 -26.92 -4.99 -51.76
CA GLY A 336 -27.10 -4.08 -50.64
C GLY A 336 -27.37 -4.76 -49.28
N ALA A 337 -27.49 -6.08 -49.21
CA ALA A 337 -27.57 -6.75 -47.90
C ALA A 337 -26.20 -6.76 -47.20
N ALA A 338 -26.23 -6.85 -45.87
CA ALA A 338 -25.04 -7.24 -45.11
C ALA A 338 -24.96 -8.77 -45.08
N ALA A 339 -23.91 -9.34 -45.66
CA ALA A 339 -23.65 -10.76 -45.62
C ALA A 339 -22.78 -11.09 -44.39
N VAL A 340 -23.34 -11.86 -43.47
CA VAL A 340 -22.72 -12.27 -42.21
C VAL A 340 -22.18 -13.69 -42.36
N MET A 341 -20.90 -13.85 -42.06
CA MET A 341 -20.17 -15.10 -41.95
C MET A 341 -19.92 -15.41 -40.48
N ASN A 342 -20.54 -16.46 -39.95
CA ASN A 342 -20.39 -16.88 -38.56
C ASN A 342 -19.11 -17.71 -38.38
N ILE A 343 -17.96 -17.04 -38.37
CA ILE A 343 -16.63 -17.62 -38.19
C ILE A 343 -15.93 -17.04 -36.97
N GLY A 344 -15.10 -17.85 -36.31
CA GLY A 344 -14.38 -17.42 -35.13
C GLY A 344 -15.34 -16.96 -34.02
N TYR A 345 -14.81 -16.09 -33.15
CA TYR A 345 -15.51 -15.46 -32.05
C TYR A 345 -16.39 -14.29 -32.49
N TYR A 346 -15.87 -13.38 -33.32
CA TYR A 346 -16.56 -12.13 -33.68
C TYR A 346 -17.44 -12.24 -34.94
N GLY A 347 -17.25 -13.28 -35.76
CA GLY A 347 -17.82 -13.33 -37.10
C GLY A 347 -17.10 -12.41 -38.08
N HIS A 348 -17.60 -12.35 -39.31
CA HIS A 348 -17.19 -11.37 -40.31
C HIS A 348 -18.40 -10.89 -41.10
N VAL A 349 -18.49 -9.59 -41.39
CA VAL A 349 -19.60 -9.03 -42.17
C VAL A 349 -19.05 -8.34 -43.43
N MET A 350 -19.73 -8.57 -44.54
CA MET A 350 -19.41 -7.96 -45.84
C MET A 350 -20.64 -7.26 -46.42
N TYR A 351 -20.42 -6.25 -47.24
CA TYR A 351 -21.49 -5.62 -48.02
C TYR A 351 -21.65 -6.37 -49.35
N VAL A 352 -22.88 -6.75 -49.72
CA VAL A 352 -23.15 -7.39 -51.01
C VAL A 352 -23.24 -6.33 -52.10
N GLU A 353 -22.21 -6.26 -52.94
CA GLU A 353 -22.14 -5.34 -54.07
C GLU A 353 -23.06 -5.81 -55.23
N SER A 354 -23.05 -7.11 -55.53
CA SER A 354 -23.91 -7.71 -56.57
C SER A 354 -24.20 -9.19 -56.28
N VAL A 355 -25.31 -9.68 -56.83
CA VAL A 355 -25.65 -11.12 -56.86
C VAL A 355 -25.50 -11.61 -58.29
N ASN A 356 -24.70 -12.66 -58.48
CA ASN A 356 -24.35 -13.18 -59.79
C ASN A 356 -25.23 -14.40 -60.12
N GLY A 357 -25.49 -14.64 -61.40
CA GLY A 357 -26.40 -15.70 -61.86
C GLY A 357 -25.88 -17.13 -61.64
N ASP A 358 -24.60 -17.29 -61.28
CA ASP A 358 -23.90 -18.56 -61.06
C ASP A 358 -23.91 -19.02 -59.58
N GLY A 359 -24.67 -18.33 -58.72
CA GLY A 359 -24.73 -18.63 -57.28
C GLY A 359 -23.60 -17.98 -56.47
N THR A 360 -22.81 -17.09 -57.09
CA THR A 360 -21.82 -16.27 -56.39
C THR A 360 -22.34 -14.86 -56.09
N ILE A 361 -21.65 -14.16 -55.20
CA ILE A 361 -21.87 -12.75 -54.87
C ILE A 361 -20.56 -11.99 -54.97
N THR A 362 -20.61 -10.75 -55.46
CA THR A 362 -19.51 -9.80 -55.29
C THR A 362 -19.71 -9.09 -53.97
N VAL A 363 -18.69 -9.07 -53.13
CA VAL A 363 -18.72 -8.43 -51.81
C VAL A 363 -17.59 -7.44 -51.64
N SER A 364 -17.80 -6.46 -50.77
CA SER A 364 -16.78 -5.55 -50.27
C SER A 364 -16.73 -5.60 -48.74
N ASP A 365 -15.52 -5.58 -48.17
CA ASP A 365 -15.32 -5.62 -46.72
C ASP A 365 -14.05 -4.88 -46.28
N TYR A 366 -13.87 -4.82 -44.95
CA TYR A 366 -12.65 -4.37 -44.27
C TYR A 366 -12.22 -5.42 -43.24
N ASN A 367 -10.93 -5.41 -42.90
CA ASN A 367 -10.36 -6.18 -41.79
C ASN A 367 -10.57 -7.70 -41.81
N PHE A 368 -10.88 -8.28 -42.97
CA PHE A 368 -11.14 -9.72 -43.04
C PHE A 368 -9.95 -10.57 -42.58
N ALA A 369 -8.72 -10.09 -42.81
CA ALA A 369 -7.48 -10.75 -42.41
C ALA A 369 -6.83 -10.17 -41.14
N TRP A 370 -7.59 -9.42 -40.32
CA TRP A 370 -7.06 -8.75 -39.12
C TRP A 370 -5.99 -7.67 -39.41
N ASP A 371 -6.04 -7.04 -40.58
CA ASP A 371 -5.09 -6.03 -41.06
C ASP A 371 -5.69 -4.61 -41.23
N GLY A 372 -6.99 -4.46 -41.00
CA GLY A 372 -7.73 -3.21 -41.15
C GLY A 372 -7.81 -2.70 -42.59
N LEU A 373 -7.69 -3.58 -43.59
CA LEU A 373 -7.62 -3.20 -45.01
C LEU A 373 -8.88 -3.55 -45.78
N TYR A 374 -9.17 -2.76 -46.82
CA TYR A 374 -10.29 -2.95 -47.73
C TYR A 374 -10.07 -4.12 -48.67
N ARG A 375 -11.13 -4.86 -48.98
CA ARG A 375 -11.14 -5.86 -50.05
C ARG A 375 -12.44 -5.83 -50.82
N LYS A 376 -12.37 -6.17 -52.11
CA LYS A 376 -13.53 -6.47 -52.96
C LYS A 376 -13.26 -7.72 -53.78
N TYR A 377 -14.16 -8.69 -53.70
CA TYR A 377 -13.96 -10.01 -54.33
C TYR A 377 -15.27 -10.74 -54.56
N THR A 378 -15.22 -11.80 -55.38
CA THR A 378 -16.36 -12.68 -55.65
C THR A 378 -16.25 -13.96 -54.84
N ARG A 379 -17.35 -14.42 -54.25
CA ARG A 379 -17.40 -15.64 -53.44
C ARG A 379 -18.74 -16.37 -53.56
N SER A 380 -18.81 -17.64 -53.14
CA SER A 380 -20.09 -18.34 -53.01
C SER A 380 -21.04 -17.62 -52.04
N ALA A 381 -22.32 -17.58 -52.38
CA ALA A 381 -23.40 -17.09 -51.54
C ALA A 381 -23.79 -18.07 -50.41
N ALA A 382 -23.30 -19.32 -50.46
CA ALA A 382 -23.67 -20.34 -49.49
C ALA A 382 -23.04 -20.09 -48.10
N GLY A 383 -23.73 -20.57 -47.05
CA GLY A 383 -23.23 -20.53 -45.67
C GLY A 383 -23.22 -19.14 -45.02
N LEU A 384 -23.99 -18.19 -45.57
CA LEU A 384 -24.10 -16.81 -45.09
C LEU A 384 -25.50 -16.48 -44.60
N THR A 385 -25.58 -15.60 -43.60
CA THR A 385 -26.82 -14.96 -43.18
C THR A 385 -26.86 -13.55 -43.74
N TYR A 386 -27.94 -13.16 -44.40
CA TYR A 386 -28.08 -11.84 -45.01
C TYR A 386 -29.02 -10.97 -44.19
N VAL A 387 -28.58 -9.77 -43.81
CA VAL A 387 -29.41 -8.76 -43.12
C VAL A 387 -29.90 -7.73 -44.14
N TYR A 388 -31.20 -7.49 -44.17
CA TYR A 388 -31.90 -6.72 -45.22
C TYR A 388 -32.27 -5.31 -44.77
N PHE A 389 -31.27 -4.43 -44.69
CA PHE A 389 -31.39 -3.02 -44.27
C PHE A 389 -32.30 -2.13 -45.14
#